data_AF-A0A496AQE6-F1
#
_entry.id   AF-A0A496AQE6-F1
#
_cell.length_a   1.000
_cell.length_b   1.000
_cell.length_c   1.000
_cell.angle_alpha   90.00
_cell.angle_beta   90.00
_cell.angle_gamma   90.00
#
_symmetry.space_group_name_H-M   'P 1'
#
loop_
_entity.id
_entity.type
_entity.pdbx_description
1 polymer ?
#
loop_
_entity_poly.entity_id
_entity_poly.type
_entity_poly.pdbx_seq_one_letter_code
_entity_poly.pdbx_strand_id
1 'polypeptide(L)'
;MSQAHLAYESRVNLGSYYTPPEIVGTAWEMIAPYVDSQTTVIDSACGYGDFLKDCGQAITIGCDIDETAIDVAKKNDNKVRFFQTNALCDISREKFGVPQQSDLIVVGNPPYNDKTSLIRHNIKDVDFDIDEDIACRDLGISFLRSYNKLEADLICVLHPLSYLIKPTNFRLLKAFTENYRLIDGLLISSSEFPESAKHTAFPIVLALYQKDTQGMVYDFIRAFRFRVAGKSDFCLGDFDYISNYINKYPKKNQPTYVEGDVQHSEKEDPLFFWTMRDINALKRNRTFVESYSANTIVLDKRKLDYYAYVDVFKRNLHRLPFYFGNCDVLIDDNLFKQYKSAFISDAIRHHPYLKKRFHINPIEKQQAVSGLDMYFKLLLGEHHV
;
A
#
# COMPACT_ATOMS: atom_id res chain seq x y z
N MET A 1 -11.74 -10.65 19.23
CA MET A 1 -12.06 -12.03 18.73
C MET A 1 -12.23 -11.94 17.22
N SER A 2 -11.75 -12.89 16.40
CA SER A 2 -11.96 -12.80 14.95
C SER A 2 -13.45 -12.89 14.61
N GLN A 3 -13.90 -12.19 13.55
CA GLN A 3 -15.28 -12.22 13.06
C GLN A 3 -15.65 -13.62 12.54
N ALA A 4 -15.86 -14.57 13.45
CA ALA A 4 -16.00 -15.99 13.15
C ALA A 4 -17.35 -16.35 12.49
N HIS A 5 -18.31 -15.42 12.48
CA HIS A 5 -19.63 -15.63 11.87
C HIS A 5 -19.61 -15.47 10.35
N LEU A 6 -18.70 -14.66 9.80
CA LEU A 6 -18.52 -14.54 8.35
C LEU A 6 -17.69 -15.70 7.81
N ALA A 7 -18.15 -16.28 6.71
CA ALA A 7 -17.34 -17.22 5.93
C ALA A 7 -16.01 -16.56 5.53
N TYR A 8 -14.93 -17.35 5.47
CA TYR A 8 -13.58 -16.86 5.13
C TYR A 8 -13.57 -16.04 3.83
N GLU A 9 -14.31 -16.48 2.81
CA GLU A 9 -14.43 -15.79 1.53
C GLU A 9 -15.04 -14.39 1.70
N SER A 10 -16.12 -14.24 2.47
CA SER A 10 -16.77 -12.95 2.72
C SER A 10 -15.87 -11.98 3.48
N ARG A 11 -15.10 -12.46 4.46
CA ARG A 11 -14.14 -11.62 5.22
C ARG A 11 -13.01 -11.12 4.33
N VAL A 12 -12.45 -12.01 3.51
CA VAL A 12 -11.41 -11.69 2.54
C VAL A 12 -11.94 -10.75 1.45
N ASN A 13 -13.20 -10.89 1.05
CA ASN A 13 -13.86 -10.06 0.04
C ASN A 13 -14.20 -8.66 0.54
N LEU A 14 -14.59 -8.51 1.80
CA LEU A 14 -14.86 -7.21 2.41
C LEU A 14 -13.57 -6.55 2.93
N GLY A 15 -12.47 -7.30 3.11
CA GLY A 15 -11.26 -6.76 3.73
C GLY A 15 -11.43 -6.55 5.24
N SER A 16 -12.37 -7.27 5.86
CA SER A 16 -12.69 -7.17 7.29
C SER A 16 -11.77 -8.11 8.09
N TYR A 17 -10.70 -7.53 8.64
CA TYR A 17 -9.67 -8.26 9.38
C TYR A 17 -9.78 -8.01 10.89
N TYR A 18 -9.49 -9.05 11.67
CA TYR A 18 -9.36 -8.89 13.11
C TYR A 18 -8.11 -8.06 13.41
N THR A 19 -8.22 -7.06 14.29
CA THR A 19 -7.07 -6.21 14.65
C THR A 19 -6.46 -6.68 15.99
N PRO A 20 -5.16 -7.01 16.02
CA PRO A 20 -4.46 -7.35 17.26
C PRO A 20 -4.61 -6.29 18.37
N PRO A 21 -4.82 -6.69 19.64
CA PRO A 21 -5.00 -5.77 20.76
C PRO A 21 -3.85 -4.77 20.96
N GLU A 22 -2.61 -5.17 20.63
CA GLU A 22 -1.44 -4.30 20.73
C GLU A 22 -1.51 -3.11 19.76
N ILE A 23 -2.06 -3.34 18.57
CA ILE A 23 -2.27 -2.30 17.55
C ILE A 23 -3.41 -1.37 17.99
N VAL A 24 -4.49 -1.93 18.54
CA VAL A 24 -5.58 -1.14 19.13
C VAL A 24 -5.08 -0.27 20.28
N GLY A 25 -4.26 -0.85 21.18
CA GLY A 25 -3.66 -0.12 22.30
C GLY A 25 -2.82 1.06 21.81
N THR A 26 -1.99 0.84 20.79
CA THR A 26 -1.19 1.91 20.16
C THR A 26 -2.07 3.02 19.59
N ALA A 27 -3.20 2.68 18.94
CA ALA A 27 -4.13 3.69 18.42
C ALA A 27 -4.71 4.56 19.54
N TRP A 28 -5.10 3.95 20.66
CA TRP A 28 -5.59 4.67 21.83
C TRP A 28 -4.52 5.55 22.48
N GLU A 29 -3.26 5.10 22.53
CA GLU A 29 -2.14 5.92 23.00
C GLU A 29 -1.92 7.14 22.12
N MET A 30 -2.05 6.99 20.79
CA MET A 30 -1.91 8.09 19.83
C MET A 30 -2.99 9.17 19.99
N ILE A 31 -4.23 8.78 20.32
CA ILE A 31 -5.33 9.73 20.48
C ILE A 31 -5.53 10.22 21.93
N ALA A 32 -4.98 9.53 22.93
CA ALA A 32 -5.21 9.85 24.34
C ALA A 32 -4.98 11.33 24.72
N PRO A 33 -3.98 12.05 24.17
CA PRO A 33 -3.81 13.49 24.46
C PRO A 33 -4.95 14.39 23.98
N TYR A 34 -5.83 13.90 23.12
CA TYR A 34 -6.91 14.65 22.47
C TYR A 34 -8.31 14.25 22.98
N VAL A 35 -8.40 13.26 23.87
CA VAL A 35 -9.68 12.75 24.38
C VAL A 35 -10.05 13.46 25.67
N ASP A 36 -11.22 14.09 25.69
CA ASP A 36 -11.80 14.73 26.87
C ASP A 36 -13.33 14.57 26.95
N SER A 37 -13.98 15.35 27.83
CA SER A 37 -15.43 15.30 28.04
C SER A 37 -16.29 15.91 26.93
N GLN A 38 -15.70 16.69 26.03
CA GLN A 38 -16.37 17.25 24.85
C GLN A 38 -16.15 16.39 23.60
N THR A 39 -15.30 15.37 23.72
CA THR A 39 -14.93 14.48 22.61
C THR A 39 -15.98 13.40 22.37
N THR A 40 -16.23 13.10 21.10
CA THR A 40 -16.90 11.88 20.64
C THR A 40 -15.91 11.03 19.84
N VAL A 41 -15.73 9.77 20.24
CA VAL A 41 -14.91 8.78 19.53
C VAL A 41 -15.82 7.85 18.75
N ILE A 42 -15.59 7.68 17.46
CA ILE A 42 -16.38 6.79 16.59
C ILE A 42 -15.49 5.80 15.84
N ASP A 43 -15.92 4.53 15.80
CA ASP A 43 -15.49 3.57 14.78
C ASP A 43 -16.69 3.28 13.87
N SER A 44 -16.61 3.75 12.63
CA SER A 44 -17.68 3.65 11.64
C SER A 44 -17.74 2.30 10.90
N ALA A 45 -16.83 1.38 11.22
CA ALA A 45 -16.79 0.01 10.68
C ALA A 45 -16.29 -0.94 11.78
N CYS A 46 -16.98 -0.91 12.92
CA CYS A 46 -16.42 -1.39 14.18
C CYS A 46 -16.31 -2.91 14.31
N GLY A 47 -16.99 -3.68 13.46
CA GLY A 47 -17.08 -5.11 13.60
C GLY A 47 -17.58 -5.51 14.98
N TYR A 48 -16.77 -6.29 15.71
CA TYR A 48 -17.07 -6.71 17.08
C TYR A 48 -16.73 -5.67 18.15
N GLY A 49 -16.34 -4.45 17.74
CA GLY A 49 -16.03 -3.34 18.63
C GLY A 49 -14.60 -3.35 19.18
N ASP A 50 -13.65 -4.05 18.54
CA ASP A 50 -12.30 -4.22 19.08
C ASP A 50 -11.55 -2.88 19.30
N PHE A 51 -11.81 -1.86 18.47
CA PHE A 51 -11.24 -0.51 18.63
C PHE A 51 -11.95 0.35 19.68
N LEU A 52 -13.13 -0.06 20.13
CA LEU A 52 -13.97 0.74 21.00
C LEU A 52 -13.71 0.38 22.45
N LYS A 53 -13.49 1.41 23.27
CA LYS A 53 -13.26 1.29 24.70
C LYS A 53 -13.98 2.43 25.40
N ASP A 54 -14.76 2.11 26.43
CA ASP A 54 -15.16 3.13 27.39
C ASP A 54 -13.93 3.71 28.12
N CYS A 55 -13.62 4.97 27.84
CA CYS A 55 -12.59 5.73 28.54
C CYS A 55 -13.15 6.59 29.68
N GLY A 56 -14.47 6.56 29.92
CA GLY A 56 -15.16 7.32 30.97
C GLY A 56 -15.19 8.84 30.78
N GLN A 57 -14.58 9.34 29.70
CA GLN A 57 -14.44 10.76 29.41
C GLN A 57 -15.21 11.13 28.14
N ALA A 58 -15.10 10.36 27.06
CA ALA A 58 -15.76 10.63 25.79
C ALA A 58 -16.99 9.76 25.54
N ILE A 59 -17.92 10.26 24.72
CA ILE A 59 -18.96 9.43 24.11
C ILE A 59 -18.28 8.51 23.10
N THR A 60 -18.51 7.20 23.21
CA THR A 60 -17.94 6.22 22.29
C THR A 60 -19.04 5.59 21.44
N ILE A 61 -18.83 5.54 20.13
CA ILE A 61 -19.82 5.12 19.14
C ILE A 61 -19.23 4.03 18.23
N GLY A 62 -19.96 2.93 18.08
CA GLY A 62 -19.66 1.87 17.12
C GLY A 62 -20.74 1.77 16.05
N CYS A 63 -20.32 1.66 14.79
CA CYS A 63 -21.22 1.41 13.68
C CYS A 63 -20.69 0.29 12.80
N ASP A 64 -21.58 -0.60 12.37
CA ASP A 64 -21.29 -1.60 11.36
C ASP A 64 -22.58 -1.87 10.56
N ILE A 65 -22.44 -2.33 9.33
CA ILE A 65 -23.58 -2.73 8.49
C ILE A 65 -24.08 -4.13 8.87
N ASP A 66 -23.21 -4.95 9.46
CA ASP A 66 -23.51 -6.32 9.87
C ASP A 66 -24.19 -6.37 11.25
N GLU A 67 -25.46 -6.80 11.26
CA GLU A 67 -26.26 -6.97 12.48
C GLU A 67 -25.62 -7.94 13.48
N THR A 68 -25.03 -9.04 12.99
CA THR A 68 -24.39 -10.03 13.87
C THR A 68 -23.16 -9.44 14.54
N ALA A 69 -22.39 -8.63 13.81
CA ALA A 69 -21.23 -7.95 14.37
C ALA A 69 -21.63 -6.97 15.49
N ILE A 70 -22.66 -6.17 15.25
CA ILE A 70 -23.22 -5.25 16.24
C ILE A 70 -23.76 -5.97 17.47
N ASP A 71 -24.46 -7.10 17.30
CA ASP A 71 -24.99 -7.88 18.42
C ASP A 71 -23.88 -8.49 19.30
N VAL A 72 -22.75 -8.86 18.69
CA VAL A 72 -21.56 -9.28 19.44
C VAL A 72 -20.92 -8.09 20.14
N ALA A 73 -20.77 -6.95 19.46
CA ALA A 73 -20.15 -5.75 20.03
C ALA A 73 -20.91 -5.22 21.26
N LYS A 74 -22.25 -5.17 21.20
CA LYS A 74 -23.14 -4.81 22.33
C LYS A 74 -22.97 -5.72 23.55
N LYS A 75 -22.62 -6.99 23.34
CA LYS A 75 -22.34 -7.94 24.45
C LYS A 75 -20.98 -7.70 25.08
N ASN A 76 -20.03 -7.14 24.33
CA ASN A 76 -18.68 -6.86 24.80
C ASN A 76 -18.62 -5.56 25.63
N ASP A 77 -19.42 -4.55 25.27
CA ASP A 77 -19.46 -3.27 25.99
C ASP A 77 -20.89 -2.70 25.98
N ASN A 78 -21.44 -2.40 27.17
CA ASN A 78 -22.79 -1.85 27.31
C ASN A 78 -22.84 -0.32 27.45
N LYS A 79 -21.69 0.35 27.45
CA LYS A 79 -21.56 1.81 27.56
C LYS A 79 -21.32 2.48 26.22
N VAL A 80 -20.80 1.73 25.24
CA VAL A 80 -20.68 2.18 23.85
C VAL A 80 -22.06 2.22 23.19
N ARG A 81 -22.30 3.27 22.41
CA ARG A 81 -23.52 3.39 21.60
C ARG A 81 -23.31 2.69 20.26
N PHE A 82 -24.15 1.71 19.95
CA PHE A 82 -24.03 0.93 18.73
C PHE A 82 -25.15 1.21 17.73
N PHE A 83 -24.78 1.40 16.47
CA PHE A 83 -25.69 1.57 15.34
C PHE A 83 -25.47 0.48 14.30
N GLN A 84 -26.56 -0.12 13.81
CA GLN A 84 -26.52 -0.97 12.63
C GLN A 84 -26.92 -0.14 11.42
N THR A 85 -25.95 0.34 10.64
CA THR A 85 -26.23 1.12 9.43
C THR A 85 -25.05 1.11 8.47
N ASN A 86 -25.30 1.36 7.20
CA ASN A 86 -24.25 1.57 6.21
C ASN A 86 -23.57 2.93 6.45
N ALA A 87 -22.32 2.92 6.91
CA ALA A 87 -21.60 4.14 7.25
C ALA A 87 -21.19 5.02 6.05
N LEU A 88 -21.39 4.55 4.81
CA LEU A 88 -21.00 5.26 3.59
C LEU A 88 -22.18 5.89 2.82
N CYS A 89 -23.41 5.71 3.30
CA CYS A 89 -24.63 6.26 2.72
C CYS A 89 -25.22 7.32 3.66
N ASP A 90 -25.81 8.41 3.14
CA ASP A 90 -26.44 9.49 3.90
C ASP A 90 -25.57 10.01 5.06
N ILE A 91 -24.28 10.23 4.78
CA ILE A 91 -23.29 10.53 5.82
C ILE A 91 -23.58 11.89 6.44
N SER A 92 -23.81 11.89 7.76
CA SER A 92 -23.92 13.10 8.58
C SER A 92 -23.56 12.78 10.04
N ARG A 93 -23.16 13.80 10.81
CA ARG A 93 -22.98 13.66 12.26
C ARG A 93 -24.27 13.20 12.96
N GLU A 94 -25.42 13.71 12.51
CA GLU A 94 -26.75 13.36 13.04
C GLU A 94 -27.05 11.86 12.91
N LYS A 95 -26.73 11.25 11.77
CA LYS A 95 -26.93 9.81 11.53
C LYS A 95 -26.31 8.91 12.60
N PHE A 96 -25.15 9.32 13.12
CA PHE A 96 -24.43 8.57 14.16
C PHE A 96 -24.72 9.09 15.57
N GLY A 97 -25.59 10.10 15.73
CA GLY A 97 -25.84 10.75 17.02
C GLY A 97 -24.63 11.50 17.58
N VAL A 98 -23.73 11.96 16.71
CA VAL A 98 -22.58 12.80 17.07
C VAL A 98 -23.08 14.24 17.28
N PRO A 99 -22.87 14.85 18.47
CA PRO A 99 -23.21 16.25 18.68
C PRO A 99 -22.49 17.19 17.68
N GLN A 100 -23.18 18.21 17.17
CA GLN A 100 -22.58 19.12 16.19
C GLN A 100 -21.40 19.92 16.76
N GLN A 101 -21.47 20.25 18.05
CA GLN A 101 -20.47 21.01 18.78
C GLN A 101 -19.37 20.17 19.44
N SER A 102 -19.46 18.83 19.38
CA SER A 102 -18.41 17.98 19.95
C SER A 102 -17.22 17.87 19.02
N ASP A 103 -16.03 17.79 19.59
CA ASP A 103 -14.85 17.34 18.87
C ASP A 103 -15.04 15.88 18.45
N LEU A 104 -14.71 15.54 17.21
CA LEU A 104 -14.91 14.22 16.64
C LEU A 104 -13.58 13.53 16.36
N ILE A 105 -13.34 12.40 17.01
CA ILE A 105 -12.22 11.51 16.74
C ILE A 105 -12.74 10.25 16.06
N VAL A 106 -12.23 9.96 14.87
CA VAL A 106 -12.48 8.69 14.19
C VAL A 106 -11.34 7.73 14.52
N VAL A 107 -11.68 6.50 14.91
CA VAL A 107 -10.74 5.38 15.06
C VAL A 107 -11.21 4.19 14.25
N GLY A 108 -10.31 3.23 13.99
CA GLY A 108 -10.75 1.92 13.47
C GLY A 108 -9.85 1.32 12.40
N ASN A 109 -10.33 0.21 11.86
CA ASN A 109 -9.73 -0.50 10.74
C ASN A 109 -10.78 -0.63 9.62
N PRO A 110 -11.05 0.45 8.86
CA PRO A 110 -12.06 0.41 7.83
C PRO A 110 -11.74 -0.68 6.80
N PRO A 111 -12.77 -1.34 6.25
CA PRO A 111 -12.57 -2.36 5.23
C PRO A 111 -11.91 -1.73 4.00
N TYR A 112 -10.80 -2.31 3.56
CA TYR A 112 -10.11 -1.93 2.35
C TYR A 112 -10.14 -3.08 1.34
N ASN A 113 -10.76 -2.83 0.18
CA ASN A 113 -10.68 -3.73 -0.95
C ASN A 113 -10.85 -2.94 -2.26
N ASP A 114 -9.99 -3.24 -3.25
CA ASP A 114 -10.13 -2.73 -4.61
C ASP A 114 -11.14 -3.62 -5.35
N LYS A 115 -12.29 -3.05 -5.70
CA LYS A 115 -13.38 -3.71 -6.46
C LYS A 115 -12.89 -4.26 -7.82
N THR A 116 -11.70 -3.88 -8.30
CA THR A 116 -11.12 -4.29 -9.60
C THR A 116 -10.01 -5.35 -9.52
N SER A 117 -9.77 -5.92 -8.34
CA SER A 117 -8.78 -7.00 -8.16
C SER A 117 -9.10 -8.20 -9.07
N LEU A 118 -8.28 -8.45 -10.09
CA LEU A 118 -8.40 -9.54 -11.10
C LEU A 118 -8.69 -10.95 -10.53
N ILE A 119 -8.44 -11.18 -9.24
CA ILE A 119 -8.72 -12.43 -8.52
C ILE A 119 -10.25 -12.63 -8.27
N ARG A 120 -11.09 -11.60 -8.48
CA ARG A 120 -12.47 -11.55 -7.96
C ARG A 120 -13.55 -11.26 -9.00
N HIS A 121 -13.28 -11.46 -10.29
CA HIS A 121 -14.30 -11.31 -11.36
C HIS A 121 -15.54 -12.21 -11.20
N ASN A 122 -15.48 -13.24 -10.37
CA ASN A 122 -16.57 -14.22 -10.19
C ASN A 122 -17.50 -13.96 -9.00
N ILE A 123 -17.28 -12.90 -8.21
CA ILE A 123 -18.14 -12.61 -7.06
C ILE A 123 -18.78 -11.24 -7.29
N LYS A 124 -20.06 -11.30 -7.68
CA LYS A 124 -20.95 -10.19 -8.00
C LYS A 124 -20.99 -9.13 -6.89
N ASP A 125 -21.21 -7.89 -7.34
CA ASP A 125 -21.71 -6.72 -6.64
C ASP A 125 -22.15 -6.96 -5.19
N VAL A 126 -21.32 -6.54 -4.24
CA VAL A 126 -21.87 -6.09 -2.96
C VAL A 126 -22.39 -4.69 -3.23
N ASP A 127 -23.67 -4.63 -3.56
CA ASP A 127 -24.41 -3.41 -3.88
C ASP A 127 -24.86 -2.78 -2.56
N PHE A 128 -23.96 -2.02 -1.93
CA PHE A 128 -24.33 -1.11 -0.86
C PHE A 128 -24.13 0.31 -1.35
N ASP A 129 -25.12 1.16 -1.05
CA ASP A 129 -25.12 2.55 -1.46
C ASP A 129 -23.93 3.30 -0.87
N ILE A 130 -23.28 4.12 -1.67
CA ILE A 130 -22.21 5.02 -1.23
C ILE A 130 -22.55 6.39 -1.78
N ASP A 131 -22.48 7.42 -0.95
CA ASP A 131 -22.72 8.79 -1.41
C ASP A 131 -21.77 9.12 -2.58
N GLU A 132 -22.33 9.71 -3.64
CA GLU A 132 -21.64 9.91 -4.91
C GLU A 132 -20.34 10.73 -4.77
N ASP A 133 -20.33 11.70 -3.86
CA ASP A 133 -19.21 12.60 -3.62
C ASP A 133 -17.99 11.88 -3.00
N ILE A 134 -18.24 10.89 -2.15
CA ILE A 134 -17.18 10.10 -1.51
C ILE A 134 -16.85 8.82 -2.27
N ALA A 135 -17.72 8.34 -3.17
CA ALA A 135 -17.58 7.08 -3.87
C ALA A 135 -16.22 6.90 -4.55
N CYS A 136 -15.57 5.79 -4.24
CA CYS A 136 -14.32 5.34 -4.85
C CYS A 136 -14.41 3.84 -5.18
N ARG A 137 -13.65 3.42 -6.20
CA ARG A 137 -13.47 2.00 -6.53
C ARG A 137 -12.82 1.18 -5.41
N ASP A 138 -12.08 1.85 -4.52
CA ASP A 138 -11.44 1.27 -3.36
C ASP A 138 -12.23 1.70 -2.12
N LEU A 139 -12.77 0.72 -1.40
CA LEU A 139 -13.66 0.97 -0.27
C LEU A 139 -12.98 1.75 0.87
N GLY A 140 -11.69 1.48 1.13
CA GLY A 140 -10.95 2.16 2.19
C GLY A 140 -10.77 3.65 1.90
N ILE A 141 -10.64 4.02 0.62
CA ILE A 141 -10.59 5.44 0.20
C ILE A 141 -11.95 6.12 0.40
N SER A 142 -13.06 5.40 0.17
CA SER A 142 -14.40 5.93 0.44
C SER A 142 -14.58 6.24 1.94
N PHE A 143 -14.08 5.38 2.84
CA PHE A 143 -14.07 5.65 4.28
C PHE A 143 -13.22 6.87 4.65
N LEU A 144 -11.99 7.00 4.11
CA LEU A 144 -11.19 8.20 4.38
C LEU A 144 -11.90 9.49 3.96
N ARG A 145 -12.58 9.47 2.81
CA ARG A 145 -13.41 10.60 2.36
C ARG A 145 -14.66 10.82 3.23
N SER A 146 -15.27 9.77 3.78
CA SER A 146 -16.40 9.91 4.69
C SER A 146 -16.01 10.62 5.99
N TYR A 147 -14.79 10.42 6.48
CA TYR A 147 -14.29 11.10 7.68
C TYR A 147 -14.15 12.61 7.47
N ASN A 148 -13.76 13.03 6.26
CA ASN A 148 -13.80 14.43 5.86
C ASN A 148 -15.24 14.98 5.83
N LYS A 149 -16.20 14.19 5.31
CA LYS A 149 -17.62 14.58 5.26
C LYS A 149 -18.27 14.66 6.64
N LEU A 150 -17.79 13.87 7.61
CA LEU A 150 -18.13 13.98 9.02
C LEU A 150 -17.45 15.15 9.72
N GLU A 151 -16.52 15.81 9.04
CA GLU A 151 -15.68 16.87 9.59
C GLU A 151 -14.96 16.43 10.88
N ALA A 152 -14.39 15.23 10.88
CA ALA A 152 -13.61 14.75 12.03
C ALA A 152 -12.45 15.71 12.34
N ASP A 153 -12.18 15.94 13.62
CA ASP A 153 -11.08 16.81 14.07
C ASP A 153 -9.76 16.02 14.11
N LEU A 154 -9.85 14.73 14.45
CA LEU A 154 -8.74 13.78 14.46
C LEU A 154 -9.17 12.43 13.88
N ILE A 155 -8.27 11.75 13.18
CA ILE A 155 -8.55 10.46 12.56
C ILE A 155 -7.36 9.53 12.82
N CYS A 156 -7.57 8.43 13.54
CA CYS A 156 -6.56 7.42 13.84
C CYS A 156 -6.98 6.05 13.31
N VAL A 157 -6.64 5.74 12.06
CA VAL A 157 -7.14 4.54 11.37
C VAL A 157 -6.04 3.72 10.72
N LEU A 158 -6.31 2.43 10.55
CA LEU A 158 -5.50 1.54 9.73
C LEU A 158 -5.91 1.65 8.27
N HIS A 159 -4.93 1.75 7.36
CA HIS A 159 -5.16 1.54 5.94
C HIS A 159 -3.87 1.11 5.22
N PRO A 160 -3.94 0.57 3.99
CA PRO A 160 -2.75 0.27 3.20
C PRO A 160 -1.88 1.52 3.01
N LEU A 161 -0.57 1.41 3.25
CA LEU A 161 0.38 2.51 3.03
C LEU A 161 0.34 3.02 1.59
N SER A 162 -0.01 2.13 0.65
CA SER A 162 -0.13 2.43 -0.78
C SER A 162 -1.15 3.52 -1.12
N TYR A 163 -2.09 3.86 -0.22
CA TYR A 163 -2.98 5.00 -0.41
C TYR A 163 -2.22 6.33 -0.42
N LEU A 164 -1.19 6.43 0.43
CA LEU A 164 -0.37 7.63 0.56
C LEU A 164 0.78 7.62 -0.44
N ILE A 165 1.53 6.52 -0.50
CA ILE A 165 2.83 6.52 -1.17
C ILE A 165 2.74 6.37 -2.69
N LYS A 166 1.60 5.95 -3.25
CA LYS A 166 1.41 5.86 -4.70
C LYS A 166 0.72 7.13 -5.21
N PRO A 167 1.33 7.90 -6.13
CA PRO A 167 0.75 9.18 -6.59
C PRO A 167 -0.67 9.05 -7.15
N THR A 168 -0.96 7.94 -7.83
CA THR A 168 -2.29 7.67 -8.39
C THR A 168 -3.34 7.44 -7.31
N ASN A 169 -2.99 6.78 -6.21
CA ASN A 169 -3.90 6.52 -5.12
C ASN A 169 -4.06 7.75 -4.23
N PHE A 170 -2.97 8.49 -3.99
CA PHE A 170 -2.99 9.74 -3.22
C PHE A 170 -3.98 10.74 -3.83
N ARG A 171 -3.98 10.89 -5.16
CA ARG A 171 -4.95 11.74 -5.87
C ARG A 171 -6.41 11.30 -5.71
N LEU A 172 -6.66 10.03 -5.40
CA LEU A 172 -8.02 9.56 -5.13
C LEU A 172 -8.50 10.00 -3.73
N LEU A 173 -7.68 10.53 -2.83
CA LEU A 173 -8.14 10.99 -1.52
C LEU A 173 -8.92 12.33 -1.62
N LYS A 174 -8.70 13.14 -2.67
CA LYS A 174 -9.43 14.39 -2.94
C LYS A 174 -9.44 15.34 -1.71
N ALA A 175 -10.62 15.81 -1.30
CA ALA A 175 -10.84 16.72 -0.18
C ALA A 175 -10.21 16.23 1.14
N PHE A 176 -10.08 14.91 1.34
CA PHE A 176 -9.38 14.39 2.51
C PHE A 176 -7.94 14.90 2.59
N THR A 177 -7.18 14.86 1.48
CA THR A 177 -5.81 15.40 1.46
C THR A 177 -5.76 16.92 1.47
N GLU A 178 -6.87 17.62 1.19
CA GLU A 178 -6.91 19.08 1.23
C GLU A 178 -7.18 19.61 2.65
N ASN A 179 -7.88 18.82 3.48
CA ASN A 179 -8.37 19.24 4.79
C ASN A 179 -7.73 18.53 5.98
N TYR A 180 -6.79 17.61 5.74
CA TYR A 180 -6.13 16.85 6.80
C TYR A 180 -4.64 16.75 6.56
N ARG A 181 -3.88 16.73 7.66
CA ARG A 181 -2.45 16.48 7.68
C ARG A 181 -2.11 15.25 8.50
N LEU A 182 -1.28 14.36 7.95
CA LEU A 182 -0.70 13.23 8.68
C LEU A 182 0.30 13.77 9.71
N ILE A 183 0.07 13.50 10.99
CA ILE A 183 0.92 13.96 12.08
C ILE A 183 1.72 12.82 12.74
N ASP A 184 1.26 11.58 12.59
CA ASP A 184 2.01 10.39 12.99
C ASP A 184 1.58 9.18 12.12
N GLY A 185 2.49 8.24 11.89
CA GLY A 185 2.25 7.05 11.07
C GLY A 185 3.16 5.90 11.45
N LEU A 186 2.60 4.84 12.04
CA LEU A 186 3.32 3.62 12.37
C LEU A 186 3.10 2.55 11.29
N LEU A 187 4.19 2.03 10.71
CA LEU A 187 4.11 0.94 9.74
C LEU A 187 4.00 -0.42 10.41
N ILE A 188 3.02 -1.19 9.96
CA ILE A 188 2.69 -2.52 10.45
C ILE A 188 2.69 -3.47 9.27
N SER A 189 3.28 -4.65 9.46
CA SER A 189 3.23 -5.71 8.45
C SER A 189 1.83 -6.30 8.42
N SER A 190 1.26 -6.51 7.23
CA SER A 190 0.00 -7.23 7.12
C SER A 190 0.09 -8.65 7.72
N SER A 191 1.28 -9.25 7.81
CA SER A 191 1.47 -10.56 8.46
C SER A 191 1.08 -10.61 9.94
N GLU A 192 1.00 -9.46 10.62
CA GLU A 192 0.51 -9.38 12.00
C GLU A 192 -0.99 -9.71 12.11
N PHE A 193 -1.72 -9.67 10.99
CA PHE A 193 -3.13 -9.99 10.92
C PHE A 193 -3.30 -11.47 10.54
N PRO A 194 -3.89 -12.32 11.41
CA PRO A 194 -3.92 -13.78 11.23
C PRO A 194 -4.47 -14.24 9.87
N GLU A 195 -5.47 -13.54 9.34
CA GLU A 195 -6.12 -13.91 8.09
C GLU A 195 -5.31 -13.49 6.84
N SER A 196 -4.40 -12.52 6.97
CA SER A 196 -3.58 -12.03 5.85
C SER A 196 -2.16 -12.63 5.84
N ALA A 197 -1.76 -13.29 6.93
CA ALA A 197 -0.46 -13.95 7.10
C ALA A 197 -0.15 -15.03 6.03
N LYS A 198 -1.15 -15.54 5.32
CA LYS A 198 -0.99 -16.54 4.24
C LYS A 198 -0.55 -15.95 2.90
N HIS A 199 -0.53 -14.63 2.76
CA HIS A 199 -0.19 -13.94 1.52
C HIS A 199 1.15 -13.18 1.64
N THR A 200 1.64 -12.65 0.51
CA THR A 200 2.83 -11.77 0.56
C THR A 200 2.51 -10.55 1.42
N ALA A 201 3.25 -10.38 2.50
CA ALA A 201 3.09 -9.25 3.40
C ALA A 201 3.17 -7.92 2.64
N PHE A 202 2.31 -6.98 3.01
CA PHE A 202 2.31 -5.62 2.50
C PHE A 202 2.23 -4.62 3.67
N PRO A 203 2.71 -3.38 3.48
CA PRO A 203 2.66 -2.37 4.53
C PRO A 203 1.25 -1.82 4.74
N ILE A 204 0.82 -1.86 5.99
CA ILE A 204 -0.31 -1.12 6.54
C ILE A 204 0.26 0.01 7.39
N VAL A 205 -0.41 1.16 7.42
CA VAL A 205 -0.08 2.25 8.32
C VAL A 205 -1.21 2.45 9.32
N LEU A 206 -0.87 2.52 10.61
CA LEU A 206 -1.72 3.15 11.63
C LEU A 206 -1.42 4.64 11.57
N ALA A 207 -2.33 5.38 10.94
CA ALA A 207 -2.12 6.77 10.60
C ALA A 207 -2.97 7.68 11.48
N LEU A 208 -2.33 8.68 12.07
CA LEU A 208 -2.98 9.75 12.82
C LEU A 208 -2.98 11.02 11.95
N TYR A 209 -4.17 11.45 11.57
CA TYR A 209 -4.42 12.69 10.84
C TYR A 209 -5.11 13.70 11.75
N GLN A 210 -4.78 14.97 11.54
CA GLN A 210 -5.44 16.10 12.17
C GLN A 210 -6.06 16.99 11.09
N LYS A 211 -7.25 17.53 11.36
CA LYS A 211 -7.89 18.53 10.49
C LYS A 211 -6.97 19.74 10.35
N ASP A 212 -6.68 20.11 9.12
CA ASP A 212 -5.70 21.16 8.79
C ASP A 212 -6.10 21.85 7.49
N THR A 213 -6.00 23.18 7.46
CA THR A 213 -6.44 23.98 6.29
C THR A 213 -5.46 24.00 5.13
N GLN A 214 -4.22 23.51 5.32
CA GLN A 214 -3.21 23.39 4.27
C GLN A 214 -3.14 21.97 3.69
N GLY A 215 -3.60 20.98 4.47
CA GLY A 215 -3.68 19.60 4.05
C GLY A 215 -2.32 18.95 3.79
N MET A 216 -2.28 18.05 2.81
CA MET A 216 -1.11 17.31 2.35
C MET A 216 -1.01 17.37 0.83
N VAL A 217 0.14 17.82 0.33
CA VAL A 217 0.56 17.57 -1.05
C VAL A 217 1.41 16.30 -1.11
N TYR A 218 1.56 15.70 -2.30
CA TYR A 218 2.30 14.44 -2.41
C TYR A 218 3.77 14.56 -1.97
N ASP A 219 4.41 15.72 -2.19
CA ASP A 219 5.78 15.96 -1.71
C ASP A 219 5.89 15.98 -0.18
N PHE A 220 4.82 16.37 0.53
CA PHE A 220 4.75 16.23 1.98
C PHE A 220 4.83 14.74 2.39
N ILE A 221 4.07 13.86 1.71
CA ILE A 221 4.14 12.41 1.96
C ILE A 221 5.52 11.85 1.62
N ARG A 222 6.17 12.37 0.56
CA ARG A 222 7.53 11.94 0.21
C ARG A 222 8.53 12.27 1.30
N ALA A 223 8.38 13.40 1.97
CA ALA A 223 9.26 13.84 3.05
C ALA A 223 8.86 13.31 4.44
N PHE A 224 7.68 12.69 4.57
CA PHE A 224 7.18 12.19 5.85
C PHE A 224 8.01 10.99 6.36
N ARG A 225 8.25 10.96 7.67
CA ARG A 225 8.99 9.91 8.39
C ARG A 225 7.98 8.98 9.06
N PHE A 226 7.80 7.79 8.50
CA PHE A 226 6.95 6.77 9.10
C PHE A 226 7.74 5.98 10.13
N ARG A 227 7.18 5.83 11.33
CA ARG A 227 7.77 5.01 12.38
C ARG A 227 7.70 3.55 12.02
N VAL A 228 8.72 2.80 12.39
CA VAL A 228 8.75 1.33 12.26
C VAL A 228 9.19 0.74 13.59
N ALA A 229 8.36 -0.14 14.17
CA ALA A 229 8.67 -0.72 15.49
C ALA A 229 10.05 -1.42 15.50
N GLY A 230 10.91 -1.01 16.44
CA GLY A 230 12.24 -1.58 16.63
C GLY A 230 13.23 -1.33 15.49
N LYS A 231 12.94 -0.41 14.57
CA LYS A 231 13.78 -0.07 13.41
C LYS A 231 13.84 1.45 13.24
N SER A 232 14.74 1.90 12.39
CA SER A 232 14.79 3.29 11.97
C SER A 232 13.56 3.67 11.13
N ASP A 233 13.20 4.94 11.21
CA ASP A 233 12.07 5.50 10.49
C ASP A 233 12.25 5.38 8.97
N PHE A 234 11.13 5.14 8.28
CA PHE A 234 11.09 5.01 6.83
C PHE A 234 10.62 6.30 6.17
N CYS A 235 11.34 6.78 5.15
CA CYS A 235 10.94 7.92 4.34
C CYS A 235 11.12 7.61 2.85
N LEU A 236 10.15 8.00 2.02
CA LEU A 236 10.27 7.83 0.56
C LEU A 236 11.37 8.72 -0.02
N GLY A 237 11.56 9.90 0.55
CA GLY A 237 12.51 10.91 0.07
C GLY A 237 13.97 10.50 0.17
N ASP A 238 14.29 9.45 0.96
CA ASP A 238 15.65 8.94 1.12
C ASP A 238 16.11 8.08 -0.05
N PHE A 239 15.17 7.62 -0.88
CA PHE A 239 15.45 6.66 -1.93
C PHE A 239 15.26 7.26 -3.31
N ASP A 240 16.13 6.85 -4.21
CA ASP A 240 15.94 7.02 -5.64
C ASP A 240 15.35 5.72 -6.24
N TYR A 241 14.69 5.85 -7.38
CA TYR A 241 13.82 4.82 -7.94
C TYR A 241 14.09 4.60 -9.42
N ILE A 242 13.95 3.34 -9.84
CA ILE A 242 14.28 2.93 -11.21
C ILE A 242 13.44 3.63 -12.29
N SER A 243 12.24 4.11 -11.94
CA SER A 243 11.37 4.90 -12.83
C SER A 243 12.01 6.17 -13.35
N ASN A 244 13.01 6.71 -12.65
CA ASN A 244 13.79 7.86 -13.11
C ASN A 244 14.75 7.51 -14.26
N TYR A 245 15.05 6.22 -14.47
CA TYR A 245 16.08 5.75 -15.40
C TYR A 245 15.52 4.95 -16.58
N ILE A 246 14.41 4.22 -16.37
CA ILE A 246 13.79 3.35 -17.38
C ILE A 246 12.26 3.41 -17.36
N ASN A 247 11.65 2.97 -18.47
CA ASN A 247 10.22 2.80 -18.55
C ASN A 247 9.79 1.52 -17.83
N LYS A 248 8.72 1.64 -17.04
CA LYS A 248 8.12 0.57 -16.25
C LYS A 248 6.87 -0.06 -16.86
N TYR A 249 6.28 0.61 -17.85
CA TYR A 249 5.04 0.21 -18.51
C TYR A 249 5.23 0.20 -20.04
N PRO A 250 4.45 -0.63 -20.76
CA PRO A 250 4.38 -0.57 -22.21
C PRO A 250 4.00 0.84 -22.69
N LYS A 251 4.59 1.29 -23.80
CA LYS A 251 4.24 2.58 -24.40
C LYS A 251 2.92 2.43 -25.17
N LYS A 252 1.93 3.29 -24.88
CA LYS A 252 0.58 3.24 -25.46
C LYS A 252 0.53 3.30 -27.00
N ASN A 253 1.57 3.86 -27.64
CA ASN A 253 1.63 4.08 -29.09
C ASN A 253 2.85 3.40 -29.75
N GLN A 254 3.33 2.28 -29.21
CA GLN A 254 4.29 1.48 -29.98
C GLN A 254 3.58 0.94 -31.23
N PRO A 255 4.19 1.05 -32.44
CA PRO A 255 3.67 0.33 -33.58
C PRO A 255 3.59 -1.12 -33.13
N THR A 256 2.39 -1.68 -33.25
CA THR A 256 2.11 -3.07 -32.98
C THR A 256 3.26 -3.87 -33.57
N TYR A 257 3.98 -4.62 -32.74
CA TYR A 257 4.73 -5.77 -33.24
C TYR A 257 3.66 -6.75 -33.73
N VAL A 258 3.12 -6.49 -34.92
CA VAL A 258 2.35 -7.47 -35.66
C VAL A 258 3.42 -8.44 -36.14
N GLU A 259 3.39 -9.67 -35.64
CA GLU A 259 3.98 -10.81 -36.33
C GLU A 259 3.35 -10.86 -37.73
N GLY A 260 3.88 -10.11 -38.69
CA GLY A 260 3.30 -10.01 -40.03
C GLY A 260 3.77 -8.83 -40.88
N ASP A 261 3.81 -7.60 -40.34
CA ASP A 261 3.79 -6.40 -41.20
C ASP A 261 4.87 -5.34 -40.93
N VAL A 262 5.86 -5.63 -40.08
CA VAL A 262 7.04 -4.76 -39.99
C VAL A 262 8.06 -5.24 -41.01
N GLN A 263 8.20 -4.50 -42.12
CA GLN A 263 9.39 -4.58 -42.96
C GLN A 263 10.60 -4.41 -42.04
N HIS A 264 11.26 -5.54 -41.76
CA HIS A 264 12.47 -5.60 -40.97
C HIS A 264 13.49 -4.66 -41.60
N SER A 265 13.85 -3.57 -40.91
CA SER A 265 15.26 -3.22 -40.96
C SER A 265 15.97 -4.40 -40.30
N GLU A 266 16.58 -5.26 -41.11
CA GLU A 266 17.22 -6.55 -40.77
C GLU A 266 18.33 -6.49 -39.69
N LYS A 267 18.45 -5.41 -38.92
CA LYS A 267 19.61 -5.16 -38.06
C LYS A 267 19.42 -5.37 -36.56
N GLU A 268 18.20 -5.49 -36.03
CA GLU A 268 18.05 -5.46 -34.57
C GLU A 268 16.99 -6.41 -33.99
N ASP A 269 17.47 -7.57 -33.51
CA ASP A 269 16.76 -8.54 -32.66
C ASP A 269 16.24 -7.82 -31.37
N PRO A 270 14.91 -7.63 -31.20
CA PRO A 270 14.35 -6.88 -30.07
C PRO A 270 14.52 -7.64 -28.75
N LEU A 271 14.44 -6.93 -27.62
CA LEU A 271 14.42 -7.52 -26.28
C LEU A 271 13.18 -7.04 -25.54
N PHE A 272 12.57 -7.93 -24.77
CA PHE A 272 11.34 -7.66 -24.04
C PHE A 272 11.54 -7.86 -22.53
N PHE A 273 10.83 -7.04 -21.76
CA PHE A 273 10.79 -7.11 -20.31
C PHE A 273 9.36 -6.94 -19.82
N TRP A 274 8.95 -7.73 -18.84
CA TRP A 274 7.59 -7.63 -18.32
C TRP A 274 7.38 -6.34 -17.52
N THR A 275 6.18 -5.76 -17.59
CA THR A 275 5.81 -4.57 -16.82
C THR A 275 6.12 -4.71 -15.32
N MET A 276 6.72 -3.67 -14.74
CA MET A 276 7.14 -3.64 -13.34
C MET A 276 6.38 -2.53 -12.62
N ARG A 277 5.38 -2.87 -11.81
CA ARG A 277 4.52 -1.85 -11.15
C ARG A 277 5.13 -1.34 -9.86
N ASP A 278 5.41 -2.26 -8.95
CA ASP A 278 6.04 -2.06 -7.64
C ASP A 278 6.82 -3.34 -7.28
N ILE A 279 7.55 -3.30 -6.17
CA ILE A 279 8.36 -4.43 -5.71
C ILE A 279 7.53 -5.70 -5.50
N ASN A 280 6.31 -5.58 -4.94
CA ASN A 280 5.41 -6.72 -4.76
C ASN A 280 4.97 -7.33 -6.11
N ALA A 281 4.71 -6.53 -7.14
CA ALA A 281 4.43 -7.01 -8.48
C ALA A 281 5.67 -7.67 -9.12
N LEU A 282 6.86 -7.08 -8.93
CA LEU A 282 8.12 -7.63 -9.42
C LEU A 282 8.39 -9.03 -8.84
N LYS A 283 8.06 -9.25 -7.56
CA LYS A 283 8.18 -10.56 -6.91
C LYS A 283 7.41 -11.67 -7.64
N ARG A 284 6.22 -11.35 -8.16
CA ARG A 284 5.32 -12.33 -8.81
C ARG A 284 5.58 -12.50 -10.31
N ASN A 285 5.98 -11.43 -10.98
CA ASN A 285 6.07 -11.40 -12.44
C ASN A 285 7.43 -11.88 -12.94
N ARG A 286 7.51 -12.38 -14.19
CA ARG A 286 8.78 -12.57 -14.90
C ARG A 286 9.45 -11.22 -15.17
N THR A 287 10.72 -11.23 -15.54
CA THR A 287 11.51 -10.04 -15.87
C THR A 287 11.75 -10.02 -17.37
N PHE A 288 12.88 -10.53 -17.86
CA PHE A 288 13.06 -10.73 -19.29
C PHE A 288 12.11 -11.81 -19.81
N VAL A 289 11.53 -11.57 -20.99
CA VAL A 289 10.58 -12.48 -21.66
C VAL A 289 10.92 -12.59 -23.15
N GLU A 290 10.60 -13.72 -23.74
CA GLU A 290 11.00 -14.06 -25.12
C GLU A 290 10.02 -13.51 -26.17
N SER A 291 8.74 -13.38 -25.81
CA SER A 291 7.69 -12.93 -26.72
C SER A 291 7.10 -11.58 -26.31
N TYR A 292 6.64 -10.85 -27.32
CA TYR A 292 5.87 -9.63 -27.13
C TYR A 292 4.47 -9.94 -26.57
N SER A 293 3.94 -9.06 -25.73
CA SER A 293 2.51 -9.02 -25.38
C SER A 293 2.11 -7.60 -24.99
N ALA A 294 0.81 -7.36 -24.80
CA ALA A 294 0.29 -6.08 -24.32
C ALA A 294 0.87 -5.64 -22.96
N ASN A 295 1.50 -6.55 -22.20
CA ASN A 295 2.12 -6.28 -20.90
C ASN A 295 3.65 -6.20 -20.94
N THR A 296 4.28 -6.28 -22.13
CA THR A 296 5.73 -6.21 -22.26
C THR A 296 6.22 -4.82 -22.64
N ILE A 297 7.38 -4.47 -22.10
CA ILE A 297 8.18 -3.30 -22.43
C ILE A 297 9.19 -3.75 -23.49
N VAL A 298 9.16 -3.11 -24.64
CA VAL A 298 10.23 -3.23 -25.65
C VAL A 298 11.42 -2.40 -25.16
N LEU A 299 12.57 -3.05 -24.96
CA LEU A 299 13.71 -2.43 -24.28
C LEU A 299 14.46 -1.42 -25.17
N ASP A 300 14.82 -0.28 -24.58
CA ASP A 300 15.89 0.56 -25.11
C ASP A 300 17.23 -0.08 -24.75
N LYS A 301 17.97 -0.54 -25.76
CA LYS A 301 19.25 -1.23 -25.57
C LYS A 301 20.29 -0.39 -24.82
N ARG A 302 20.21 0.94 -24.91
CA ARG A 302 21.11 1.87 -24.19
C ARG A 302 20.87 1.87 -22.68
N LYS A 303 19.75 1.28 -22.24
CA LYS A 303 19.33 1.16 -20.84
C LYS A 303 19.29 -0.29 -20.36
N LEU A 304 19.84 -1.23 -21.15
CA LEU A 304 19.76 -2.66 -20.85
C LEU A 304 20.42 -3.02 -19.50
N ASP A 305 21.44 -2.28 -19.09
CA ASP A 305 22.08 -2.41 -17.79
C ASP A 305 21.11 -2.15 -16.62
N TYR A 306 20.23 -1.15 -16.72
CA TYR A 306 19.19 -0.90 -15.73
C TYR A 306 18.09 -1.98 -15.73
N TYR A 307 17.77 -2.60 -16.86
CA TYR A 307 16.86 -3.75 -16.87
C TYR A 307 17.51 -5.00 -16.25
N ALA A 308 18.81 -5.21 -16.46
CA ALA A 308 19.57 -6.23 -15.74
C ALA A 308 19.62 -5.95 -14.23
N TYR A 309 19.74 -4.68 -13.84
CA TYR A 309 19.61 -4.27 -12.44
C TYR A 309 18.30 -4.75 -11.81
N VAL A 310 17.16 -4.46 -12.44
CA VAL A 310 15.83 -4.88 -11.93
C VAL A 310 15.72 -6.40 -11.86
N ASP A 311 16.23 -7.12 -12.86
CA ASP A 311 16.23 -8.58 -12.89
C ASP A 311 17.01 -9.20 -11.71
N VAL A 312 18.19 -8.66 -11.39
CA VAL A 312 18.99 -9.08 -10.23
C VAL A 312 18.36 -8.63 -8.92
N PHE A 313 17.80 -7.41 -8.87
CA PHE A 313 17.08 -6.89 -7.71
C PHE A 313 15.94 -7.82 -7.29
N LYS A 314 15.17 -8.32 -8.26
CA LYS A 314 14.11 -9.31 -8.00
C LYS A 314 14.61 -10.56 -7.25
N ARG A 315 15.81 -11.05 -7.57
CA ARG A 315 16.39 -12.23 -6.89
C ARG A 315 16.86 -11.93 -5.46
N ASN A 316 17.03 -10.66 -5.12
CA ASN A 316 17.53 -10.19 -3.83
C ASN A 316 16.44 -9.56 -2.93
N LEU A 317 15.16 -9.73 -3.29
CA LEU A 317 14.03 -9.19 -2.51
C LEU A 317 13.94 -9.72 -1.07
N HIS A 318 14.57 -10.84 -0.75
CA HIS A 318 14.62 -11.38 0.62
C HIS A 318 15.38 -10.48 1.60
N ARG A 319 16.21 -9.55 1.09
CA ARG A 319 16.97 -8.57 1.89
C ARG A 319 16.17 -7.33 2.22
N LEU A 320 14.99 -7.16 1.61
CA LEU A 320 14.17 -5.97 1.79
C LEU A 320 13.14 -6.19 2.90
N PRO A 321 12.96 -5.22 3.81
CA PRO A 321 11.88 -5.25 4.77
C PRO A 321 10.52 -5.05 4.10
N PHE A 322 9.46 -5.49 4.77
CA PHE A 322 8.09 -5.53 4.24
C PHE A 322 7.59 -4.18 3.73
N TYR A 323 8.03 -3.07 4.33
CA TYR A 323 7.52 -1.74 4.01
C TYR A 323 7.94 -1.20 2.64
N PHE A 324 8.94 -1.80 1.99
CA PHE A 324 9.26 -1.49 0.59
C PHE A 324 8.32 -2.18 -0.41
N GLY A 325 7.47 -3.12 -0.01
CA GLY A 325 6.69 -3.93 -0.95
C GLY A 325 5.82 -3.12 -1.92
N ASN A 326 5.30 -1.97 -1.50
CA ASN A 326 4.52 -1.07 -2.37
C ASN A 326 5.33 0.07 -3.01
N CYS A 327 6.63 0.15 -2.75
CA CYS A 327 7.54 1.09 -3.38
C CYS A 327 7.88 0.65 -4.81
N ASP A 328 8.40 1.61 -5.58
CA ASP A 328 9.13 1.30 -6.79
C ASP A 328 10.46 0.60 -6.47
N VAL A 329 11.11 0.02 -7.48
CA VAL A 329 12.42 -0.60 -7.35
C VAL A 329 13.43 0.48 -6.97
N LEU A 330 14.06 0.32 -5.81
CA LEU A 330 15.07 1.23 -5.28
C LEU A 330 16.33 1.17 -6.13
N ILE A 331 17.05 2.29 -6.24
CA ILE A 331 18.38 2.34 -6.87
C ILE A 331 19.19 3.48 -6.25
N ASP A 332 20.50 3.29 -6.14
CA ASP A 332 21.47 4.39 -6.12
C ASP A 332 22.26 4.26 -7.42
N ASP A 333 22.07 5.19 -8.35
CA ASP A 333 22.65 5.10 -9.69
C ASP A 333 24.19 5.22 -9.67
N ASN A 334 24.74 6.01 -8.75
CA ASN A 334 26.19 6.15 -8.62
C ASN A 334 26.80 4.86 -8.07
N LEU A 335 26.16 4.26 -7.07
CA LEU A 335 26.56 2.97 -6.53
C LEU A 335 26.38 1.87 -7.59
N PHE A 336 25.25 1.86 -8.31
CA PHE A 336 24.98 0.87 -9.35
C PHE A 336 26.06 0.92 -10.44
N LYS A 337 26.48 2.11 -10.87
CA LYS A 337 27.57 2.26 -11.85
C LYS A 337 28.88 1.61 -11.39
N GLN A 338 29.21 1.67 -10.09
CA GLN A 338 30.40 1.03 -9.53
C GLN A 338 30.30 -0.51 -9.52
N TYR A 339 29.10 -1.05 -9.27
CA TYR A 339 28.85 -2.50 -9.19
C TYR A 339 28.28 -3.11 -10.48
N LYS A 340 28.17 -2.32 -11.57
CA LYS A 340 27.48 -2.68 -12.81
C LYS A 340 27.89 -4.02 -13.38
N SER A 341 29.20 -4.33 -13.37
CA SER A 341 29.73 -5.60 -13.88
C SER A 341 29.18 -6.81 -13.12
N ALA A 342 28.95 -6.71 -11.80
CA ALA A 342 28.37 -7.79 -11.00
C ALA A 342 26.91 -8.06 -11.41
N PHE A 343 26.13 -7.01 -11.59
CA PHE A 343 24.74 -7.09 -12.06
C PHE A 343 24.62 -7.71 -13.44
N ILE A 344 25.41 -7.24 -14.41
CA ILE A 344 25.41 -7.76 -15.78
C ILE A 344 25.84 -9.23 -15.80
N SER A 345 26.88 -9.58 -15.04
CA SER A 345 27.38 -10.97 -14.97
C SER A 345 26.34 -11.92 -14.38
N ASP A 346 25.61 -11.49 -13.34
CA ASP A 346 24.53 -12.28 -12.77
C ASP A 346 23.33 -12.41 -13.72
N ALA A 347 22.93 -11.32 -14.40
CA ALA A 347 21.86 -11.36 -15.39
C ALA A 347 22.20 -12.31 -16.56
N ILE A 348 23.41 -12.24 -17.12
CA ILE A 348 23.86 -13.14 -18.21
C ILE A 348 23.84 -14.61 -17.75
N ARG A 349 24.20 -14.90 -16.50
CA ARG A 349 24.18 -16.27 -15.98
C ARG A 349 22.77 -16.87 -16.01
N HIS A 350 21.77 -16.06 -15.69
CA HIS A 350 20.35 -16.49 -15.69
C HIS A 350 19.71 -16.40 -17.07
N HIS A 351 20.21 -15.49 -17.92
CA HIS A 351 19.71 -15.24 -19.27
C HIS A 351 20.88 -15.26 -20.28
N PRO A 352 21.42 -16.44 -20.64
CA PRO A 352 22.65 -16.54 -21.43
C PRO A 352 22.61 -15.84 -22.80
N TYR A 353 21.42 -15.74 -23.40
CA TYR A 353 21.21 -15.05 -24.67
C TYR A 353 21.53 -13.54 -24.61
N LEU A 354 21.58 -12.95 -23.40
CA LEU A 354 21.98 -11.56 -23.20
C LEU A 354 23.50 -11.35 -23.36
N LYS A 355 24.32 -12.40 -23.35
CA LYS A 355 25.79 -12.28 -23.42
C LYS A 355 26.26 -11.47 -24.64
N LYS A 356 25.64 -11.69 -25.81
CA LYS A 356 25.95 -10.96 -27.05
C LYS A 356 25.50 -9.50 -27.06
N ARG A 357 24.76 -9.06 -26.03
CA ARG A 357 24.10 -7.75 -25.93
C ARG A 357 24.80 -6.77 -25.01
N PHE A 358 25.77 -7.23 -24.22
CA PHE A 358 26.57 -6.39 -23.33
C PHE A 358 27.99 -6.23 -23.86
N HIS A 359 28.55 -5.03 -23.70
CA HIS A 359 29.95 -4.73 -24.01
C HIS A 359 30.89 -5.00 -22.82
N ILE A 360 30.38 -5.63 -21.76
CA ILE A 360 31.13 -5.94 -20.54
C ILE A 360 31.32 -7.45 -20.48
N ASN A 361 32.57 -7.88 -20.31
CA ASN A 361 32.88 -9.29 -20.10
C ASN A 361 32.37 -9.72 -18.72
N PRO A 362 31.64 -10.85 -18.62
CA PRO A 362 31.19 -11.36 -17.33
C PRO A 362 32.38 -11.63 -16.39
N ILE A 363 32.24 -11.21 -15.14
CA ILE A 363 33.19 -11.52 -14.07
C ILE A 363 32.87 -12.88 -13.43
N GLU A 364 33.80 -13.39 -12.64
CA GLU A 364 33.65 -14.67 -11.96
C GLU A 364 32.45 -14.68 -11.01
N LYS A 365 31.84 -15.86 -10.83
CA LYS A 365 30.62 -16.01 -10.01
C LYS A 365 30.80 -15.51 -8.59
N GLN A 366 31.90 -15.86 -7.94
CA GLN A 366 32.16 -15.48 -6.56
C GLN A 366 32.35 -13.96 -6.42
N GLN A 367 33.04 -13.33 -7.37
CA GLN A 367 33.19 -11.87 -7.42
C GLN A 367 31.85 -11.16 -7.64
N ALA A 368 31.01 -11.67 -8.54
CA ALA A 368 29.68 -11.12 -8.78
C ALA A 368 28.79 -11.23 -7.52
N VAL A 369 28.77 -12.38 -6.86
CA VAL A 369 27.99 -12.58 -5.62
C VAL A 369 28.46 -11.63 -4.52
N SER A 370 29.78 -11.57 -4.28
CA SER A 370 30.35 -10.67 -3.27
C SER A 370 30.05 -9.19 -3.57
N GLY A 371 30.12 -8.79 -4.84
CA GLY A 371 29.76 -7.44 -5.27
C GLY A 371 28.29 -7.11 -5.03
N LEU A 372 27.38 -8.03 -5.35
CA LEU A 372 25.94 -7.85 -5.10
C LEU A 372 25.63 -7.79 -3.60
N ASP A 373 26.26 -8.64 -2.79
CA ASP A 373 26.12 -8.62 -1.32
C ASP A 373 26.48 -7.25 -0.74
N MET A 374 27.63 -6.71 -1.18
CA MET A 374 28.08 -5.39 -0.73
C MET A 374 27.15 -4.28 -1.23
N TYR A 375 26.73 -4.33 -2.49
CA TYR A 375 25.81 -3.36 -3.06
C TYR A 375 24.51 -3.26 -2.25
N PHE A 376 23.85 -4.38 -1.94
CA PHE A 376 22.58 -4.35 -1.20
C PHE A 376 22.73 -3.88 0.24
N LYS A 377 23.86 -4.18 0.89
CA LYS A 377 24.17 -3.63 2.23
C LYS A 377 24.31 -2.11 2.18
N LEU A 378 25.01 -1.58 1.18
CA LEU A 378 25.20 -0.14 1.01
C LEU A 378 23.89 0.58 0.59
N LEU A 379 23.12 -0.01 -0.32
CA LEU A 379 21.84 0.55 -0.79
C LEU A 379 20.79 0.63 0.33
N LEU A 380 20.68 -0.42 1.15
CA LEU A 380 19.64 -0.51 2.17
C LEU A 380 20.08 0.04 3.52
N GLY A 381 21.39 0.14 3.78
CA GLY A 381 21.92 0.65 5.03
C GLY A 381 21.31 -0.03 6.26
N GLU A 382 20.74 0.78 7.15
CA GLU A 382 20.05 0.32 8.36
C GLU A 382 18.76 -0.48 8.11
N HIS A 383 18.21 -0.43 6.89
CA HIS A 383 17.03 -1.19 6.50
C HIS A 383 17.35 -2.59 5.98
N HIS A 384 18.62 -2.96 5.84
CA HIS A 384 19.06 -4.28 5.36
C HIS A 384 18.59 -5.40 6.32
N VAL A 385 18.01 -6.48 5.77
CA VAL A 385 17.51 -7.67 6.51
C VAL A 385 18.41 -8.89 6.30
#